data_AF-A0A1F3IUQ5-F1
#
_entry.id   AF-A0A1F3IUQ5-F1
#
_cell.length_a   1.000
_cell.length_b   1.000
_cell.length_c   1.000
_cell.angle_alpha   90.00
_cell.angle_beta   90.00
_cell.angle_gamma   90.00
#
_symmetry.space_group_name_H-M   'P 1'
#
loop_
_entity.id
_entity.type
_entity.pdbx_description
1 polymer ?
#
loop_
_entity_poly.entity_id
_entity_poly.type
_entity_poly.pdbx_seq_one_letter_code
_entity_poly.pdbx_strand_id
1 'polypeptide(L)'
;MNLKKTILILVLYFIANCIFAQNCRNFHKENCKTSTFYDYKYYGQSRSAVMIANQTVQHKAVFYGRKDYQIIFCTESNHYPVHFVVKNIENDIVLYDNIIDDYVESIGFTIDYTQSLLFEITVIADEENQYYNMENRICLGMQIVWRRIGSLGFYAGQF
;
A
#
# COMPACT_ATOMS: atom_id res chain seq x y z
N MET A 1 32.02 -43.63 8.39
CA MET A 1 31.65 -42.22 8.65
C MET A 1 30.96 -42.17 10.02
N ASN A 2 31.46 -41.39 10.97
CA ASN A 2 31.03 -41.44 12.38
C ASN A 2 29.54 -41.05 12.54
N LEU A 3 28.77 -41.84 13.30
CA LEU A 3 27.33 -41.62 13.56
C LEU A 3 27.02 -40.18 14.01
N LYS A 4 27.90 -39.59 14.82
CA LYS A 4 27.82 -38.18 15.26
C LYS A 4 27.91 -37.18 14.10
N LYS A 5 28.74 -37.46 13.08
CA LYS A 5 28.84 -36.63 11.87
C LYS A 5 27.59 -36.77 10.99
N THR A 6 27.02 -37.97 10.90
CA THR A 6 25.78 -38.21 10.13
C THR A 6 24.59 -37.47 10.75
N ILE A 7 24.45 -37.50 12.08
CA ILE A 7 23.39 -36.77 12.79
C ILE A 7 23.57 -35.25 12.61
N LEU A 8 24.79 -34.73 12.70
CA LEU A 8 25.08 -33.32 12.51
C LEU A 8 24.68 -32.84 11.10
N ILE A 9 25.01 -33.61 10.06
CA ILE A 9 24.66 -33.28 8.67
C ILE A 9 23.14 -33.29 8.47
N LEU A 10 22.43 -34.24 9.08
CA LEU A 10 20.97 -34.34 8.97
C LEU A 10 20.25 -33.14 9.64
N VAL A 11 20.77 -32.69 10.79
CA VAL A 11 20.24 -31.52 11.51
C VAL A 11 20.48 -30.22 10.72
N LEU A 12 21.67 -30.06 10.12
CA LEU A 12 21.96 -28.91 9.26
C LEU A 12 21.08 -28.87 8.00
N TYR A 13 20.71 -30.03 7.45
CA TYR A 13 19.82 -30.11 6.29
C TYR A 13 18.38 -29.69 6.62
N PHE A 14 17.91 -29.97 7.84
CA PHE A 14 16.55 -29.59 8.27
C PHE A 14 16.38 -28.08 8.50
N ILE A 15 17.41 -27.37 8.97
CA ILE A 15 17.34 -25.92 9.25
C ILE A 15 17.25 -25.08 7.96
N ALA A 16 17.77 -25.60 6.84
CA ALA A 16 17.78 -24.89 5.56
C ALA A 16 16.40 -24.70 4.91
N ASN A 17 15.37 -25.43 5.35
CA ASN A 17 14.04 -25.43 4.72
C ASN A 17 13.03 -24.43 5.33
N CYS A 18 13.39 -23.67 6.37
CA CYS A 18 12.46 -22.81 7.10
C CYS A 18 12.34 -21.35 6.57
N ILE A 19 12.87 -21.01 5.39
CA ILE A 19 13.06 -19.59 4.97
C ILE A 19 12.02 -19.09 3.95
N PHE A 20 11.03 -19.88 3.55
CA PHE A 20 10.05 -19.48 2.53
C PHE A 20 8.74 -18.89 3.08
N ALA A 21 8.80 -18.08 4.13
CA ALA A 21 7.65 -17.26 4.51
C ALA A 21 7.63 -16.01 3.62
N GLN A 22 6.64 -15.90 2.73
CA GLN A 22 6.39 -14.66 1.99
C GLN A 22 6.05 -13.56 2.99
N ASN A 23 6.91 -12.53 3.08
CA ASN A 23 6.75 -11.42 3.99
C ASN A 23 6.33 -10.20 3.19
N CYS A 24 5.15 -9.63 3.48
CA CYS A 24 4.68 -8.40 2.83
C CYS A 24 5.54 -7.15 3.13
N ARG A 25 6.61 -7.28 3.93
CA ARG A 25 7.56 -6.21 4.21
C ARG A 25 8.08 -5.60 2.92
N ASN A 26 8.03 -4.26 2.84
CA ASN A 26 8.45 -3.48 1.67
C ASN A 26 7.72 -3.77 0.34
N PHE A 27 6.67 -4.60 0.34
CA PHE A 27 5.86 -4.89 -0.86
C PHE A 27 5.53 -3.65 -1.72
N HIS A 28 5.12 -2.53 -1.09
CA HIS A 28 4.86 -1.26 -1.80
C HIS A 28 6.03 -0.74 -2.65
N LYS A 29 7.27 -0.91 -2.19
CA LYS A 29 8.47 -0.45 -2.93
C LYS A 29 8.76 -1.32 -4.14
N GLU A 30 8.47 -2.60 -4.01
CA GLU A 30 8.87 -3.62 -4.99
C GLU A 30 7.81 -3.77 -6.10
N ASN A 31 6.54 -3.64 -5.74
CA ASN A 31 5.41 -3.96 -6.62
C ASN A 31 4.59 -2.75 -7.05
N CYS A 32 4.48 -1.69 -6.22
CA CYS A 32 3.73 -0.50 -6.62
C CYS A 32 4.63 0.44 -7.44
N LYS A 33 4.83 0.12 -8.71
CA LYS A 33 5.63 0.93 -9.63
C LYS A 33 4.72 1.64 -10.63
N THR A 34 4.71 2.98 -10.62
CA THR A 34 4.12 3.77 -11.71
C THR A 34 5.21 4.34 -12.62
N SER A 35 4.86 4.58 -13.88
CA SER A 35 5.79 5.02 -14.93
C SER A 35 6.09 6.53 -14.91
N THR A 36 5.49 7.30 -13.99
CA THR A 36 5.47 8.77 -14.07
C THR A 36 5.98 9.45 -12.79
N PHE A 37 7.19 9.11 -12.35
CA PHE A 37 7.80 9.70 -11.13
C PHE A 37 8.89 10.75 -11.39
N TYR A 38 8.99 11.34 -12.59
CA TYR A 38 10.21 12.09 -12.98
C TYR A 38 10.61 13.21 -12.00
N ASP A 39 9.70 13.72 -11.14
CA ASP A 39 9.99 14.68 -10.07
C ASP A 39 9.40 14.33 -8.69
N TYR A 40 8.88 13.12 -8.55
CA TYR A 40 8.24 12.66 -7.31
C TYR A 40 9.27 12.01 -6.37
N LYS A 41 9.21 12.40 -5.10
CA LYS A 41 10.03 11.84 -4.01
C LYS A 41 9.23 10.83 -3.23
N TYR A 42 9.88 9.74 -2.82
CA TYR A 42 9.30 8.78 -1.91
C TYR A 42 8.85 9.45 -0.60
N TYR A 43 7.67 9.05 -0.12
CA TYR A 43 7.17 9.48 1.17
C TYR A 43 7.36 8.38 2.22
N GLY A 44 7.96 8.72 3.36
CA GLY A 44 8.30 7.76 4.41
C GLY A 44 7.10 7.09 5.12
N GLN A 45 5.88 7.60 4.88
CA GLN A 45 4.64 6.98 5.35
C GLN A 45 4.06 5.97 4.36
N SER A 46 4.76 5.66 3.27
CA SER A 46 4.43 4.48 2.46
C SER A 46 4.54 3.22 3.31
N ARG A 47 3.61 2.28 3.11
CA ARG A 47 3.49 1.07 3.94
C ARG A 47 3.03 -0.11 3.10
N SER A 48 3.33 -1.30 3.61
CA SER A 48 2.71 -2.53 3.14
C SER A 48 1.88 -3.11 4.29
N ALA A 49 0.79 -3.78 3.96
CA ALA A 49 -0.08 -4.44 4.90
C ALA A 49 -0.41 -5.86 4.44
N VAL A 50 -0.69 -6.73 5.40
CA VAL A 50 -1.38 -8.00 5.16
C VAL A 50 -2.86 -7.70 5.25
N MET A 51 -3.60 -7.99 4.19
CA MET A 51 -5.04 -7.78 4.10
C MET A 51 -5.76 -9.13 4.13
N ILE A 52 -6.98 -9.12 4.64
CA ILE A 52 -7.94 -10.21 4.46
C ILE A 52 -8.99 -9.67 3.49
N ALA A 53 -9.36 -10.48 2.50
CA ALA A 53 -10.37 -10.08 1.51
C ALA A 53 -11.68 -9.66 2.19
N ASN A 54 -12.30 -8.60 1.66
CA ASN A 54 -13.52 -7.97 2.16
C ASN A 54 -13.45 -7.47 3.62
N GLN A 55 -12.27 -7.39 4.22
CA GLN A 55 -12.04 -6.69 5.48
C GLN A 55 -11.43 -5.32 5.23
N THR A 56 -12.06 -4.29 5.81
CA THR A 56 -11.57 -2.91 5.74
C THR A 56 -10.52 -2.67 6.81
N VAL A 57 -9.37 -2.13 6.40
CA VAL A 57 -8.31 -1.67 7.31
C VAL A 57 -8.22 -0.15 7.26
N GLN A 58 -8.00 0.46 8.42
CA GLN A 58 -7.77 1.88 8.55
C GLN A 58 -6.28 2.21 8.64
N HIS A 59 -5.85 3.19 7.86
CA HIS A 59 -4.49 3.72 7.90
C HIS A 59 -4.51 5.25 8.01
N LYS A 60 -3.83 5.78 9.04
CA LYS A 60 -3.63 7.23 9.21
C LYS A 60 -2.27 7.64 8.66
N ALA A 61 -2.25 8.67 7.83
CA ALA A 61 -1.01 9.31 7.39
C ALA A 61 -1.08 10.83 7.50
N VAL A 62 0.05 11.45 7.85
CA VAL A 62 0.22 12.90 7.86
C VAL A 62 0.68 13.36 6.48
N PHE A 63 0.13 14.45 5.97
CA PHE A 63 0.54 15.08 4.71
C PHE A 63 0.97 16.51 5.00
N TYR A 64 2.15 16.88 4.51
CA TYR A 64 2.71 18.20 4.72
C TYR A 64 2.20 19.17 3.66
N GLY A 65 1.88 20.39 4.10
CA GLY A 65 1.40 21.46 3.24
C GLY A 65 2.34 21.82 2.09
N ARG A 66 1.76 22.49 1.09
CA ARG A 66 2.40 22.97 -0.15
C ARG A 66 3.03 21.87 -0.99
N LYS A 67 2.35 20.73 -1.09
CA LYS A 67 2.84 19.57 -1.85
C LYS A 67 1.73 18.91 -2.65
N ASP A 68 2.12 18.40 -3.81
CA ASP A 68 1.31 17.41 -4.54
C ASP A 68 1.71 16.03 -4.06
N TYR A 69 0.71 15.19 -3.82
CA TYR A 69 0.85 13.80 -3.44
C TYR A 69 0.23 12.92 -4.50
N GLN A 70 0.83 11.75 -4.71
CA GLN A 70 0.20 10.65 -5.42
C GLN A 70 0.26 9.41 -4.55
N ILE A 71 -0.87 8.72 -4.44
CA ILE A 71 -0.99 7.46 -3.71
C ILE A 71 -1.31 6.39 -4.72
N ILE A 72 -0.62 5.26 -4.62
CA ILE A 72 -0.78 4.10 -5.49
C ILE A 72 -0.99 2.90 -4.58
N PHE A 73 -2.10 2.21 -4.77
CA PHE A 73 -2.39 0.93 -4.17
C PHE A 73 -2.03 -0.18 -5.15
N CYS A 74 -1.40 -1.24 -4.66
CA CYS A 74 -1.15 -2.43 -5.45
C CYS A 74 -1.30 -3.67 -4.58
N THR A 75 -1.68 -4.79 -5.17
CA THR A 75 -1.79 -6.07 -4.45
C THR A 75 -0.91 -7.13 -5.10
N GLU A 76 -0.77 -8.27 -4.43
CA GLU A 76 -0.29 -9.46 -5.10
C GLU A 76 -1.24 -9.85 -6.25
N SER A 77 -0.67 -10.36 -7.34
CA SER A 77 -1.36 -10.69 -8.60
C SER A 77 -2.70 -11.40 -8.36
N ASN A 78 -3.75 -11.00 -9.09
CA ASN A 78 -5.14 -11.51 -9.04
C ASN A 78 -6.03 -11.03 -7.88
N HIS A 79 -5.57 -10.14 -7.00
CA HIS A 79 -6.37 -9.65 -5.87
C HIS A 79 -6.87 -8.20 -6.06
N TYR A 80 -7.70 -8.02 -7.07
CA TYR A 80 -8.31 -6.74 -7.42
C TYR A 80 -9.83 -6.90 -7.59
N PRO A 81 -10.62 -5.82 -7.40
CA PRO A 81 -10.19 -4.44 -7.18
C PRO A 81 -9.83 -4.07 -5.72
N VAL A 82 -9.11 -2.96 -5.55
CA VAL A 82 -8.90 -2.31 -4.24
C VAL A 82 -9.89 -1.17 -4.12
N HIS A 83 -10.76 -1.23 -3.12
CA HIS A 83 -11.61 -0.10 -2.73
C HIS A 83 -10.91 0.71 -1.65
N PHE A 84 -10.83 2.03 -1.83
CA PHE A 84 -10.35 2.91 -0.78
C PHE A 84 -11.14 4.22 -0.68
N VAL A 85 -11.33 4.63 0.57
CA VAL A 85 -11.99 5.89 0.95
C VAL A 85 -10.99 6.76 1.69
N VAL A 86 -10.93 8.03 1.31
CA VAL A 86 -10.09 9.04 1.97
C VAL A 86 -10.99 9.96 2.78
N LYS A 87 -10.70 10.09 4.08
CA LYS A 87 -11.44 10.95 5.00
C LYS A 87 -10.53 11.96 5.67
N ASN A 88 -11.09 13.12 6.00
CA ASN A 88 -10.47 14.04 6.93
C ASN A 88 -10.63 13.46 8.35
N ILE A 89 -9.52 13.31 9.08
CA ILE A 89 -9.55 12.64 10.39
C ILE A 89 -10.22 13.47 11.49
N GLU A 90 -10.30 14.78 11.34
CA GLU A 90 -10.79 15.69 12.38
C GLU A 90 -12.31 15.70 12.44
N ASN A 91 -12.98 15.51 11.30
CA ASN A 91 -14.44 15.62 11.17
C ASN A 91 -15.10 14.43 10.47
N ASP A 92 -14.34 13.39 10.11
CA ASP A 92 -14.79 12.17 9.44
C ASP A 92 -15.48 12.41 8.08
N ILE A 93 -15.28 13.58 7.47
CA ILE A 93 -15.82 13.89 6.15
C ILE A 93 -15.08 13.08 5.09
N VAL A 94 -15.83 12.37 4.26
CA VAL A 94 -15.32 11.70 3.05
C VAL A 94 -14.88 12.75 2.05
N LEU A 95 -13.60 12.76 1.74
CA LEU A 95 -12.98 13.62 0.74
C LEU A 95 -12.98 12.96 -0.64
N TYR A 96 -12.87 11.62 -0.66
CA TYR A 96 -12.81 10.83 -1.88
C TYR A 96 -13.17 9.36 -1.62
N ASP A 97 -13.81 8.72 -2.60
CA ASP A 97 -14.07 7.29 -2.65
C ASP A 97 -13.79 6.81 -4.08
N ASN A 98 -12.87 5.86 -4.27
CA ASN A 98 -12.46 5.45 -5.61
C ASN A 98 -13.52 4.65 -6.38
N ILE A 99 -14.64 4.27 -5.75
CA ILE A 99 -15.77 3.64 -6.45
C ILE A 99 -16.35 4.54 -7.56
N ILE A 100 -16.26 5.86 -7.39
CA ILE A 100 -16.79 6.83 -8.36
C ILE A 100 -15.98 6.84 -9.66
N ASP A 101 -14.75 6.34 -9.60
CA ASP A 101 -13.79 6.29 -10.70
C ASP A 101 -13.47 4.83 -11.06
N ASP A 102 -14.42 3.91 -10.93
CA ASP A 102 -14.28 2.50 -11.31
C ASP A 102 -13.06 1.80 -10.68
N TYR A 103 -12.87 2.04 -9.38
CA TYR A 103 -11.82 1.43 -8.56
C TYR A 103 -10.39 1.67 -9.05
N VAL A 104 -10.10 2.87 -9.59
CA VAL A 104 -8.72 3.28 -9.90
C VAL A 104 -7.76 2.98 -8.76
N GLU A 105 -6.58 2.47 -9.11
CA GLU A 105 -5.56 2.06 -8.15
C GLU A 105 -4.70 3.24 -7.64
N SER A 106 -4.84 4.42 -8.25
CA SER A 106 -4.03 5.58 -7.87
C SER A 106 -4.78 6.89 -7.97
N ILE A 107 -4.47 7.80 -7.07
CA ILE A 107 -5.01 9.16 -7.04
C ILE A 107 -3.91 10.18 -6.77
N GLY A 108 -4.08 11.37 -7.35
CA GLY A 108 -3.25 12.54 -7.09
C GLY A 108 -4.06 13.64 -6.40
N PHE A 109 -3.49 14.31 -5.42
CA PHE A 109 -4.12 15.45 -4.75
C PHE A 109 -3.08 16.43 -4.19
N THR A 110 -3.50 17.67 -4.01
CA THR A 110 -2.67 18.74 -3.44
C THR A 110 -3.08 19.02 -2.01
N ILE A 111 -2.09 19.25 -1.13
CA ILE A 111 -2.30 19.58 0.27
C ILE A 111 -1.76 20.98 0.51
N ASP A 112 -2.64 21.94 0.79
CA ASP A 112 -2.24 23.33 1.07
C ASP A 112 -1.64 23.49 2.46
N TYR A 113 -2.33 22.97 3.47
CA TYR A 113 -1.94 23.01 4.87
C TYR A 113 -1.68 21.60 5.39
N THR A 114 -0.68 21.45 6.27
CA THR A 114 -0.35 20.15 6.86
C THR A 114 -1.56 19.58 7.60
N GLN A 115 -1.99 18.38 7.21
CA GLN A 115 -3.15 17.72 7.79
C GLN A 115 -2.95 16.20 7.84
N SER A 116 -3.76 15.51 8.64
CA SER A 116 -3.79 14.05 8.67
C SER A 116 -5.01 13.55 7.91
N LEU A 117 -4.81 12.55 7.06
CA LEU A 117 -5.90 11.86 6.38
C LEU A 117 -6.01 10.43 6.89
N LEU A 118 -7.24 9.92 6.88
CA LEU A 118 -7.57 8.53 7.16
C LEU A 118 -7.90 7.83 5.84
N PHE A 119 -7.28 6.69 5.62
CA PHE A 119 -7.55 5.78 4.51
C PHE A 119 -8.27 4.56 5.04
N GLU A 120 -9.47 4.29 4.54
CA GLU A 120 -10.16 3.02 4.71
C GLU A 120 -9.92 2.21 3.44
N ILE A 121 -9.34 1.02 3.56
CA ILE A 121 -8.86 0.24 2.42
C ILE A 121 -9.42 -1.18 2.53
N THR A 122 -10.01 -1.67 1.44
CA THR A 122 -10.59 -3.01 1.34
C THR A 122 -10.13 -3.65 0.03
N VAL A 123 -9.67 -4.90 0.09
CA VAL A 123 -9.45 -5.71 -1.12
C VAL A 123 -10.73 -6.50 -1.38
N ILE A 124 -11.38 -6.25 -2.52
CA ILE A 124 -12.66 -6.88 -2.85
C ILE A 124 -12.40 -8.27 -3.46
N ALA A 125 -13.16 -9.28 -3.02
CA ALA A 125 -13.16 -10.61 -3.62
C ALA A 125 -14.57 -11.22 -3.66
N ASP A 126 -14.89 -11.93 -4.74
CA ASP A 126 -16.20 -12.56 -4.94
C ASP A 126 -16.50 -13.67 -3.92
N GLU A 127 -17.78 -13.78 -3.52
CA GLU A 127 -18.27 -14.71 -2.49
C GLU A 127 -18.03 -16.20 -2.82
N GLU A 128 -18.03 -16.59 -4.10
CA GLU A 128 -17.70 -17.98 -4.50
C GLU A 128 -16.26 -18.38 -4.14
N ASN A 129 -15.36 -17.41 -3.98
CA ASN A 129 -13.97 -17.62 -3.53
C ASN A 129 -13.79 -17.46 -2.01
N GLN A 130 -14.82 -17.07 -1.26
CA GLN A 130 -14.72 -16.81 0.19
C GLN A 130 -14.66 -18.07 1.04
N TYR A 131 -15.30 -19.17 0.61
CA TYR A 131 -15.34 -20.41 1.40
C TYR A 131 -13.97 -21.12 1.47
N TYR A 132 -13.04 -20.78 0.56
CA TYR A 132 -11.81 -21.55 0.44
C TYR A 132 -10.66 -21.12 1.35
N ASN A 133 -10.56 -19.89 1.87
CA ASN A 133 -9.36 -19.53 2.65
C ASN A 133 -9.55 -18.34 3.61
N MET A 134 -9.80 -18.63 4.90
CA MET A 134 -9.34 -17.74 5.99
C MET A 134 -7.80 -17.59 6.02
N GLU A 135 -7.11 -18.31 5.13
CA GLU A 135 -5.66 -18.32 4.91
C GLU A 135 -5.19 -17.37 3.79
N ASN A 136 -6.10 -16.74 3.02
CA ASN A 136 -5.73 -15.85 1.90
C ASN A 136 -5.35 -14.46 2.41
N ARG A 137 -4.16 -14.41 3.02
CA ARG A 137 -3.44 -13.18 3.35
C ARG A 137 -2.96 -12.55 2.05
N ILE A 138 -3.46 -11.36 1.74
CA ILE A 138 -3.10 -10.63 0.54
C ILE A 138 -2.09 -9.56 0.92
N CYS A 139 -0.92 -9.53 0.29
CA CYS A 139 -0.04 -8.38 0.44
C CYS A 139 -0.62 -7.18 -0.31
N LEU A 140 -0.87 -6.09 0.39
CA LEU A 140 -1.23 -4.80 -0.18
C LEU A 140 -0.10 -3.80 0.06
N GLY A 141 0.29 -3.09 -0.99
CA GLY A 141 1.19 -1.95 -0.93
C GLY A 141 0.42 -0.64 -1.07
N MET A 142 0.74 0.32 -0.21
CA MET A 142 0.34 1.72 -0.36
C MET A 142 1.62 2.55 -0.55
N GLN A 143 1.91 2.88 -1.80
CA GLN A 143 3.05 3.72 -2.18
C GLN A 143 2.60 5.17 -2.24
N ILE A 144 3.18 6.01 -1.38
CA ILE A 144 2.95 7.45 -1.40
C ILE A 144 4.20 8.13 -1.94
N VAL A 145 4.00 9.02 -2.90
CA VAL A 145 5.05 9.90 -3.40
C VAL A 145 4.59 11.35 -3.32
N TRP A 146 5.54 12.28 -3.28
CA TRP A 146 5.24 13.70 -3.19
C TRP A 146 6.21 14.57 -4.00
N ARG A 147 5.75 15.74 -4.42
CA ARG A 147 6.60 16.82 -4.94
C ARG A 147 6.17 18.16 -4.36
N ARG A 148 7.01 19.19 -4.48
CA ARG A 148 6.61 20.56 -4.08
C ARG A 148 5.72 21.15 -5.16
N ILE A 149 4.68 21.88 -4.77
CA ILE A 149 3.88 22.67 -5.70
C ILE A 149 4.81 23.66 -6.43
N GLY A 150 4.65 23.80 -7.74
CA GLY A 150 5.44 24.72 -8.56
C GLY A 150 6.81 24.21 -9.01
N SER A 151 7.12 22.91 -8.86
CA SER A 151 8.38 22.34 -9.37
C SER A 151 8.46 22.26 -10.90
N LEU A 152 7.33 22.37 -11.62
CA LEU A 152 7.24 22.28 -13.09
C LEU A 152 6.40 23.39 -13.75
N GLY A 153 6.10 24.49 -13.03
CA GLY A 153 5.25 25.56 -13.58
C GLY A 153 5.10 26.77 -12.65
N PHE A 154 4.56 27.87 -13.18
CA PHE A 154 4.40 29.13 -12.46
C PHE A 154 3.13 29.16 -11.60
N TYR A 155 3.22 29.77 -10.41
CA TYR A 155 2.09 30.07 -9.54
C TYR A 155 1.45 31.39 -10.00
N ALA A 156 0.34 31.33 -10.73
CA ALA A 156 -0.47 32.50 -11.09
C ALA A 156 -1.52 32.73 -9.99
N GLY A 157 -1.13 33.38 -8.90
CA GLY A 157 -2.01 33.64 -7.76
C GLY A 157 -1.70 34.96 -7.07
N GLN A 158 -2.16 36.06 -7.67
CA GLN A 158 -2.48 37.34 -7.02
C GLN A 158 -3.60 38.02 -7.81
N PHE A 159 -4.82 37.94 -7.31
CA PHE A 159 -5.89 38.93 -7.49
C PHE A 159 -6.57 39.14 -6.14
#